data_AF-A0A3D1A7Y3-F1
#
_entry.id   AF-A0A3D1A7Y3-F1
#
_cell.length_a   1.000
_cell.length_b   1.000
_cell.length_c   1.000
_cell.angle_alpha   90.00
_cell.angle_beta   90.00
_cell.angle_gamma   90.00
#
_symmetry.space_group_name_H-M   'P 1'
#
loop_
_entity.id
_entity.type
_entity.pdbx_description
1 polymer ?
#
loop_
_entity_poly.entity_id
_entity_poly.type
_entity_poly.pdbx_seq_one_letter_code
_entity_poly.pdbx_strand_id
1 'polypeptide(L)'
;MKKALLLLLVASVVSPAYSLDFSLDKLNLADLDVKAAPAPAPVPAAAVKAEEEVPQDLVYKFQQLKNDLWRLESDTTWLRSDINRLETDARRIEQGTSSPFFSSDLRRMSTDMSRRLNDLQRYALDMKNLLNLARKDAKLNQLASDIEWDARDLDNRFQFDVINAAQSLEYTVRRIDPKLIGYDTQWTASDLSRICRDIQWKTRDLRWDAQELVRKTRP
;
A
#
# COMPACT_ATOMS: atom_id res chain seq x y z
N MET A 1 6.24 -41.15 29.25
CA MET A 1 7.54 -41.64 29.75
C MET A 1 8.58 -40.53 29.60
N LYS A 2 9.12 -40.06 30.74
CA LYS A 2 10.53 -39.71 31.03
C LYS A 2 11.30 -38.89 29.96
N LYS A 3 11.55 -37.58 30.17
CA LYS A 3 12.66 -36.94 30.93
C LYS A 3 14.05 -37.07 30.28
N ALA A 4 14.68 -35.91 30.03
CA ALA A 4 16.10 -35.53 30.21
C ALA A 4 16.44 -34.47 29.12
N LEU A 5 16.65 -33.18 29.37
CA LEU A 5 17.46 -32.45 30.35
C LEU A 5 18.95 -32.76 30.22
N LEU A 6 19.70 -31.85 29.59
CA LEU A 6 21.11 -31.64 29.88
C LEU A 6 21.50 -30.20 29.57
N LEU A 7 21.48 -29.42 30.64
CA LEU A 7 22.09 -28.11 30.82
C LEU A 7 23.51 -28.40 31.32
N LEU A 8 24.54 -27.83 30.69
CA LEU A 8 25.91 -27.91 31.20
C LEU A 8 26.52 -26.53 31.23
N LEU A 9 26.89 -26.16 32.46
CA LEU A 9 27.38 -24.90 32.96
C LEU A 9 28.90 -25.02 33.19
N VAL A 10 29.57 -23.87 33.31
CA VAL A 10 30.86 -23.60 34.00
C VAL A 10 32.11 -23.45 33.12
N ALA A 11 32.63 -22.21 33.07
CA ALA A 11 33.92 -21.80 33.66
C ALA A 11 34.06 -20.27 33.49
N SER A 12 33.73 -19.43 34.48
CA SER A 12 34.60 -18.95 35.58
C SER A 12 36.00 -18.51 35.14
N VAL A 13 36.17 -17.20 34.92
CA VAL A 13 37.44 -16.50 35.18
C VAL A 13 37.13 -15.34 36.12
N VAL A 14 37.42 -15.57 37.39
CA VAL A 14 37.69 -14.54 38.40
C VAL A 14 39.20 -14.34 38.37
N SER A 15 39.64 -13.09 38.32
CA SER A 15 40.99 -12.67 38.71
C SER A 15 40.92 -11.35 39.49
N PRO A 16 41.89 -11.08 40.37
CA PRO A 16 41.62 -10.53 41.70
C PRO A 16 42.11 -9.09 41.93
N ALA A 17 41.64 -8.53 43.05
CA ALA A 17 42.32 -7.61 43.97
C ALA A 17 43.01 -6.35 43.42
N TYR A 18 42.42 -5.18 43.70
CA TYR A 18 43.10 -4.06 44.37
C TYR A 18 42.08 -3.30 45.22
N SER A 19 42.00 -3.65 46.50
CA SER A 19 41.49 -2.76 47.54
C SER A 19 42.61 -1.78 47.89
N LEU A 20 42.50 -0.53 47.45
CA LEU A 20 43.28 0.56 48.00
C LEU A 20 42.42 1.25 49.06
N ASP A 21 42.69 0.93 50.32
CA ASP A 21 42.36 1.77 51.46
C ASP A 21 43.00 3.15 51.23
N PHE A 22 42.18 4.14 50.90
CA PHE A 22 42.60 5.54 50.94
C PHE A 22 41.87 6.20 52.10
N SER A 23 42.56 6.29 53.23
CA SER A 23 42.12 7.00 54.42
C SER A 23 42.04 8.49 54.10
N LEU A 24 40.83 9.06 54.16
CA LEU A 24 40.52 10.49 53.97
C LEU A 24 40.80 11.30 55.24
N ASP A 25 41.95 11.09 55.86
CA ASP A 25 42.39 11.90 57.00
C ASP A 25 43.72 12.56 56.65
N LYS A 26 43.67 13.89 56.59
CA LYS A 26 44.78 14.85 56.39
C LYS A 26 45.07 15.25 54.93
N LEU A 27 44.10 15.96 54.32
CA LEU A 27 44.43 17.02 53.37
C LEU A 27 43.92 18.35 53.93
N ASN A 28 44.86 19.17 54.40
CA ASN A 28 44.63 20.52 54.89
C ASN A 28 44.20 21.41 53.72
N LEU A 29 43.00 21.96 53.80
CA LEU A 29 42.33 22.82 52.80
C LEU A 29 42.87 24.26 52.74
N ALA A 30 44.11 24.51 53.20
CA ALA A 30 44.65 25.86 53.37
C ALA A 30 45.68 26.31 52.31
N ASP A 31 46.11 25.45 51.37
CA ASP A 31 47.26 25.74 50.49
C ASP A 31 46.99 25.61 48.97
N LEU A 32 45.75 25.77 48.51
CA LEU A 32 45.45 25.84 47.06
C LEU A 32 44.93 27.23 46.69
N ASP A 33 45.84 28.19 46.70
CA ASP A 33 45.69 29.52 46.09
C ASP A 33 45.78 29.36 44.55
N VAL A 34 44.66 28.97 43.93
CA VAL A 34 44.51 28.93 42.47
C VAL A 34 43.56 30.03 42.03
N LYS A 35 44.20 31.12 41.63
CA LYS A 35 43.70 32.29 40.89
C LYS A 35 42.60 31.92 39.88
N ALA A 36 41.39 32.42 40.13
CA ALA A 36 40.23 32.27 39.26
C ALA A 36 40.50 32.90 37.87
N ALA A 37 40.53 32.06 36.84
CA ALA A 37 40.38 32.49 35.45
C ALA A 37 38.87 32.71 35.18
N PRO A 38 38.46 33.79 34.50
CA PRO A 38 37.06 34.01 34.19
C PRO A 38 36.56 32.91 33.24
N ALA A 39 35.51 32.22 33.67
CA ALA A 39 34.80 31.24 32.86
C ALA A 39 34.30 31.90 31.55
N PRO A 40 34.47 31.26 30.38
CA PRO A 40 33.80 31.73 29.17
C PRO A 40 32.29 31.66 29.39
N ALA A 41 31.61 32.76 29.08
CA ALA A 41 30.16 32.87 29.18
C ALA A 41 29.48 31.70 28.43
N PRO A 42 28.38 31.14 28.96
CA PRO A 42 27.64 30.10 28.26
C PRO A 42 27.12 30.68 26.94
N VAL A 43 27.65 30.15 25.84
CA VAL A 43 27.14 30.41 24.49
C VAL A 43 25.67 29.99 24.52
N PRO A 44 24.70 30.86 24.14
CA PRO A 44 23.30 30.47 24.11
C PRO A 44 23.18 29.26 23.17
N ALA A 45 22.66 28.15 23.71
CA ALA A 45 22.38 26.96 22.95
C ALA A 45 21.57 27.37 21.71
N ALA A 46 22.15 27.16 20.53
CA ALA A 46 21.46 27.35 19.28
C ALA A 46 20.15 26.57 19.37
N ALA A 47 19.02 27.27 19.24
CA ALA A 47 17.70 26.68 19.28
C ALA A 47 17.70 25.47 18.34
N VAL A 48 17.56 24.28 18.93
CA VAL A 48 17.29 23.05 18.19
C VAL A 48 16.09 23.38 17.32
N LYS A 49 16.29 23.43 16.01
CA LYS A 49 15.19 23.57 15.05
C LYS A 49 14.23 22.45 15.42
N ALA A 50 13.06 22.80 15.95
CA ALA A 50 12.01 21.83 16.19
C ALA A 50 11.83 21.08 14.87
N GLU A 51 12.18 19.79 14.85
CA GLU A 51 11.79 18.91 13.78
C GLU A 51 10.28 19.07 13.68
N GLU A 52 9.83 19.67 12.57
CA GLU A 52 8.43 20.00 12.38
C GLU A 52 7.69 18.67 12.23
N GLU A 53 7.23 18.13 13.36
CA GLU A 53 6.60 16.82 13.47
C GLU A 53 5.48 16.72 12.44
N VAL A 54 5.48 15.63 11.65
CA VAL A 54 4.47 15.45 10.61
C VAL A 54 3.09 15.47 11.25
N PRO A 55 2.16 16.31 10.75
CA PRO A 55 0.82 16.37 11.30
C PRO A 55 0.15 15.01 11.29
N GLN A 56 -0.40 14.58 12.44
CA GLN A 56 -1.07 13.29 12.59
C GLN A 56 -2.25 13.12 11.59
N ASP A 57 -2.91 14.22 11.21
CA ASP A 57 -3.94 14.23 10.15
C ASP A 57 -3.39 13.79 8.78
N LEU A 58 -2.16 14.18 8.44
CA LEU A 58 -1.55 13.79 7.17
C LEU A 58 -1.27 12.28 7.15
N VAL A 59 -0.74 11.74 8.26
CA VAL A 59 -0.53 10.30 8.42
C VAL A 59 -1.84 9.54 8.29
N TYR A 60 -2.93 10.05 8.88
CA TYR A 60 -4.26 9.45 8.75
C TYR A 60 -4.73 9.40 7.30
N LYS A 61 -4.57 10.48 6.53
CA LYS A 61 -4.96 10.51 5.10
C LYS A 61 -4.17 9.51 4.25
N PHE A 62 -2.86 9.37 4.49
CA PHE A 62 -2.05 8.33 3.84
C PHE A 62 -2.55 6.92 4.20
N GLN A 63 -2.80 6.67 5.49
CA GLN A 63 -3.31 5.38 5.95
C GLN A 63 -4.68 5.06 5.36
N GLN A 64 -5.56 6.05 5.22
CA GLN A 64 -6.87 5.90 4.61
C GLN A 64 -6.72 5.48 3.14
N LEU A 65 -5.97 6.23 2.33
CA LEU A 65 -5.76 5.90 0.91
C LEU A 65 -5.14 4.52 0.74
N LYS A 66 -4.16 4.16 1.59
CA LYS A 66 -3.59 2.82 1.62
C LYS A 66 -4.66 1.75 1.81
N ASN A 67 -5.47 1.88 2.86
CA ASN A 67 -6.49 0.89 3.18
C ASN A 67 -7.55 0.78 2.06
N ASP A 68 -7.90 1.90 1.44
CA ASP A 68 -8.86 1.94 0.35
C ASP A 68 -8.32 1.24 -0.92
N LEU A 69 -7.05 1.47 -1.26
CA LEU A 69 -6.39 0.75 -2.36
C LEU A 69 -6.21 -0.73 -2.08
N TRP A 70 -5.80 -1.09 -0.87
CA TRP A 70 -5.70 -2.49 -0.45
C TRP A 70 -7.04 -3.24 -0.56
N ARG A 71 -8.15 -2.60 -0.17
CA ARG A 71 -9.49 -3.18 -0.33
C ARG A 71 -9.84 -3.39 -1.80
N LEU A 72 -9.59 -2.39 -2.64
CA LEU A 72 -9.84 -2.51 -4.07
C LEU A 72 -8.97 -3.58 -4.72
N GLU A 73 -7.70 -3.67 -4.34
CA GLU A 73 -6.80 -4.75 -4.74
C GLU A 73 -7.40 -6.10 -4.34
N SER A 74 -7.76 -6.29 -3.07
CA SER A 74 -8.33 -7.54 -2.58
C SER A 74 -9.62 -7.93 -3.32
N ASP A 75 -10.53 -6.97 -3.50
CA ASP A 75 -11.82 -7.17 -4.19
C ASP A 75 -11.68 -7.48 -5.68
N THR A 76 -10.52 -7.18 -6.28
CA THR A 76 -10.28 -7.43 -7.71
C THR A 76 -9.54 -8.73 -7.99
N THR A 77 -9.12 -9.47 -6.96
CA THR A 77 -8.32 -10.70 -7.07
C THR A 77 -8.95 -11.76 -7.98
N TRP A 78 -10.27 -11.90 -7.94
CA TRP A 78 -11.00 -12.95 -8.67
C TRP A 78 -11.60 -12.50 -9.99
N LEU A 79 -11.43 -11.23 -10.39
CA LEU A 79 -12.10 -10.66 -11.57
C LEU A 79 -11.84 -11.44 -12.86
N ARG A 80 -10.60 -11.88 -13.08
CA ARG A 80 -10.26 -12.66 -14.28
C ARG A 80 -11.10 -13.94 -14.34
N SER A 81 -11.20 -14.65 -13.22
CA SER A 81 -11.97 -15.89 -13.13
C SER A 81 -13.46 -15.65 -13.33
N ASP A 82 -13.99 -14.57 -12.76
CA ASP A 82 -15.40 -14.21 -12.91
C ASP A 82 -15.75 -13.86 -14.36
N ILE A 83 -14.89 -13.10 -15.04
CA ILE A 83 -15.07 -12.76 -16.46
C ILE A 83 -14.93 -14.01 -17.33
N ASN A 84 -13.96 -14.89 -17.07
CA ASN A 84 -13.80 -16.16 -17.80
C ASN A 84 -15.02 -17.09 -17.63
N ARG A 85 -15.68 -17.04 -16.46
CA ARG A 85 -16.91 -17.79 -16.23
C ARG A 85 -18.04 -17.27 -17.11
N LEU A 86 -18.21 -15.95 -17.20
CA LEU A 86 -19.16 -15.33 -18.13
C LEU A 86 -18.82 -15.69 -19.58
N GLU A 87 -17.54 -15.72 -19.95
CA GLU A 87 -17.12 -16.11 -21.30
C GLU A 87 -17.48 -17.57 -21.59
N THR A 88 -17.25 -18.45 -20.63
CA THR A 88 -17.63 -19.87 -20.73
C THR A 88 -19.14 -20.02 -20.91
N ASP A 89 -19.94 -19.24 -20.18
CA ASP A 89 -21.39 -19.21 -20.33
C ASP A 89 -21.79 -18.73 -21.73
N ALA A 90 -21.17 -17.65 -22.22
CA ALA A 90 -21.39 -17.13 -23.57
C ALA A 90 -21.08 -18.19 -24.64
N ARG A 91 -19.97 -18.93 -24.52
CA ARG A 91 -19.63 -20.04 -25.44
C ARG A 91 -20.65 -21.17 -25.41
N ARG A 92 -21.19 -21.51 -24.23
CA ARG A 92 -22.25 -22.52 -24.12
C ARG A 92 -23.53 -22.07 -24.80
N ILE A 93 -23.88 -20.78 -24.70
CA ILE A 93 -25.03 -20.19 -25.41
C ILE A 93 -24.82 -20.21 -26.92
N GLU A 94 -23.62 -19.86 -27.38
CA GLU A 94 -23.27 -19.98 -28.80
C GLU A 94 -23.48 -21.42 -29.33
N GLN A 95 -23.20 -22.42 -28.50
CA GLN A 95 -23.40 -23.85 -28.81
C GLN A 95 -24.85 -24.33 -28.63
N GLY A 96 -25.81 -23.44 -28.36
CA GLY A 96 -27.23 -23.75 -28.23
C GLY A 96 -27.71 -24.09 -26.82
N THR A 97 -26.88 -23.90 -25.79
CA THR A 97 -27.30 -24.08 -24.38
C THR A 97 -27.93 -22.81 -23.84
N SER A 98 -29.15 -22.86 -23.31
CA SER A 98 -29.73 -21.69 -22.66
C SER A 98 -29.02 -21.36 -21.33
N SER A 99 -28.77 -20.08 -21.07
CA SER A 99 -28.35 -19.58 -19.76
C SER A 99 -29.28 -18.43 -19.33
N PRO A 100 -30.32 -18.71 -18.52
CA PRO A 100 -31.34 -17.72 -18.17
C PRO A 100 -30.82 -16.48 -17.43
N PHE A 101 -29.68 -16.61 -16.75
CA PHE A 101 -29.12 -15.54 -15.91
C PHE A 101 -27.97 -14.77 -16.57
N PHE A 102 -27.51 -15.21 -17.74
CA PHE A 102 -26.31 -14.68 -18.38
C PHE A 102 -26.33 -13.14 -18.54
N SER A 103 -27.41 -12.61 -19.11
CA SER A 103 -27.56 -11.17 -19.35
C SER A 103 -27.60 -10.37 -18.03
N SER A 104 -28.20 -10.94 -16.98
CA SER A 104 -28.25 -10.33 -15.65
C SER A 104 -26.86 -10.32 -14.99
N ASP A 105 -26.15 -11.43 -15.06
CA ASP A 105 -24.81 -11.56 -14.47
C ASP A 105 -23.81 -10.65 -15.19
N LEU A 106 -23.89 -10.55 -16.51
CA LEU A 106 -23.09 -9.62 -17.31
C LEU A 106 -23.37 -8.15 -16.94
N ARG A 107 -24.65 -7.77 -16.79
CA ARG A 107 -25.04 -6.42 -16.37
C ARG A 107 -24.55 -6.09 -14.96
N ARG A 108 -24.64 -7.05 -14.04
CA ARG A 108 -24.10 -6.91 -12.68
C ARG A 108 -22.59 -6.68 -12.72
N MET A 109 -21.87 -7.50 -13.49
CA MET A 109 -20.42 -7.32 -13.68
C MET A 109 -20.08 -5.93 -14.22
N SER A 110 -20.76 -5.48 -15.29
CA SER A 110 -20.58 -4.13 -15.85
C SER A 110 -20.83 -3.01 -14.83
N THR A 111 -21.89 -3.16 -14.01
CA THR A 111 -22.22 -2.20 -12.95
C THR A 111 -21.14 -2.18 -11.85
N ASP A 112 -20.68 -3.34 -11.41
CA ASP A 112 -19.66 -3.44 -10.37
C ASP A 112 -18.32 -2.90 -10.87
N MET A 113 -17.97 -3.12 -12.14
CA MET A 113 -16.80 -2.49 -12.76
C MET A 113 -16.94 -0.97 -12.86
N SER A 114 -18.13 -0.46 -13.19
CA SER A 114 -18.39 0.99 -13.21
C SER A 114 -18.20 1.63 -11.82
N ARG A 115 -18.62 0.95 -10.76
CA ARG A 115 -18.40 1.39 -9.37
C ARG A 115 -16.91 1.47 -9.03
N ARG A 116 -16.15 0.42 -9.34
CA ARG A 116 -14.70 0.39 -9.14
C ARG A 116 -13.97 1.49 -9.91
N LEU A 117 -14.42 1.81 -11.13
CA LEU A 117 -13.88 2.95 -11.88
C LEU A 117 -14.11 4.28 -11.14
N ASN A 118 -15.30 4.49 -10.58
CA ASN A 118 -15.59 5.69 -9.80
C ASN A 118 -14.74 5.76 -8.52
N ASP A 119 -14.54 4.62 -7.84
CA ASP A 119 -13.67 4.54 -6.66
C ASP A 119 -12.23 4.92 -7.02
N LEU A 120 -11.70 4.37 -8.11
CA LEU A 120 -10.37 4.74 -8.62
C LEU A 120 -10.24 6.21 -8.98
N GLN A 121 -11.28 6.82 -9.54
CA GLN A 121 -11.28 8.26 -9.82
C GLN A 121 -11.17 9.08 -8.53
N ARG A 122 -11.84 8.65 -7.45
CA ARG A 122 -11.74 9.28 -6.13
C ARG A 122 -10.35 9.08 -5.54
N TYR A 123 -9.82 7.86 -5.57
CA TYR A 123 -8.48 7.55 -5.06
C TYR A 123 -7.39 8.31 -5.83
N ALA A 124 -7.55 8.52 -7.14
CA ALA A 124 -6.65 9.36 -7.92
C ALA A 124 -6.68 10.82 -7.44
N LEU A 125 -7.84 11.38 -7.13
CA LEU A 125 -7.96 12.73 -6.56
C LEU A 125 -7.30 12.81 -5.18
N ASP A 126 -7.53 11.82 -4.32
CA ASP A 126 -6.92 11.74 -2.99
C ASP A 126 -5.39 11.64 -3.09
N MET A 127 -4.88 10.81 -4.01
CA MET A 127 -3.45 10.71 -4.32
C MET A 127 -2.87 12.07 -4.75
N LYS A 128 -3.54 12.80 -5.65
CA LYS A 128 -3.10 14.15 -6.05
C LYS A 128 -3.09 15.12 -4.87
N ASN A 129 -4.08 15.05 -3.99
CA ASN A 129 -4.12 15.85 -2.77
C ASN A 129 -2.94 15.51 -1.85
N LEU A 130 -2.65 14.23 -1.63
CA LEU A 130 -1.49 13.79 -0.85
C LEU A 130 -0.17 14.24 -1.48
N LEU A 131 -0.04 14.19 -2.80
CA LEU A 131 1.15 14.67 -3.51
C LEU A 131 1.45 16.16 -3.27
N ASN A 132 0.43 16.97 -3.01
CA ASN A 132 0.58 18.39 -2.68
C ASN A 132 0.96 18.60 -1.21
N LEU A 133 0.57 17.68 -0.33
CA LEU A 133 0.83 17.75 1.11
C LEU A 133 2.06 16.96 1.56
N ALA A 134 2.63 16.14 0.68
CA ALA A 134 3.71 15.21 0.98
C ALA A 134 4.95 15.94 1.54
N ARG A 135 5.53 15.37 2.60
CA ARG A 135 6.75 15.84 3.25
C ARG A 135 7.71 14.67 3.39
N LYS A 136 9.00 14.98 3.51
CA LYS A 136 10.03 13.99 3.81
C LYS A 136 9.85 13.48 5.22
N ASP A 137 9.56 12.19 5.34
CA ASP A 137 9.36 11.52 6.62
C ASP A 137 9.38 10.00 6.43
N ALA A 138 9.99 9.28 7.36
CA ALA A 138 10.16 7.84 7.25
C ALA A 138 8.81 7.09 7.29
N LYS A 139 7.87 7.55 8.13
CA LYS A 139 6.56 6.92 8.28
C LYS A 139 5.67 7.19 7.06
N LEU A 140 5.65 8.43 6.55
CA LEU A 140 4.98 8.75 5.30
C LEU A 140 5.58 7.97 4.12
N ASN A 141 6.90 7.80 4.09
CA ASN A 141 7.55 7.03 3.03
C ASN A 141 7.19 5.55 3.05
N GLN A 142 7.06 4.95 4.24
CA GLN A 142 6.57 3.59 4.37
C GLN A 142 5.14 3.46 3.83
N LEU A 143 4.23 4.36 4.23
CA LEU A 143 2.85 4.35 3.75
C LEU A 143 2.75 4.61 2.25
N ALA A 144 3.54 5.54 1.72
CA ALA A 144 3.62 5.81 0.28
C ALA A 144 4.12 4.58 -0.49
N SER A 145 5.06 3.84 0.09
CA SER A 145 5.58 2.61 -0.51
C SER A 145 4.48 1.56 -0.56
N ASP A 146 3.79 1.29 0.55
CA ASP A 146 2.65 0.35 0.57
C ASP A 146 1.60 0.72 -0.51
N ILE A 147 1.25 2.00 -0.61
CA ILE A 147 0.35 2.53 -1.64
C ILE A 147 0.86 2.24 -3.06
N GLU A 148 2.17 2.39 -3.31
CA GLU A 148 2.79 2.09 -4.60
C GLU A 148 2.72 0.60 -4.94
N TRP A 149 2.94 -0.28 -3.97
CA TRP A 149 2.79 -1.72 -4.15
C TRP A 149 1.36 -2.07 -4.58
N ASP A 150 0.34 -1.60 -3.84
CA ASP A 150 -1.07 -1.86 -4.15
C ASP A 150 -1.46 -1.29 -5.53
N ALA A 151 -1.04 -0.05 -5.84
CA ALA A 151 -1.33 0.60 -7.12
C ALA A 151 -0.67 -0.13 -8.30
N ARG A 152 0.55 -0.63 -8.12
CA ARG A 152 1.27 -1.40 -9.13
C ARG A 152 0.64 -2.77 -9.36
N ASP A 153 0.23 -3.45 -8.30
CA ASP A 153 -0.40 -4.77 -8.42
C ASP A 153 -1.78 -4.65 -9.09
N LEU A 154 -2.54 -3.59 -8.81
CA LEU A 154 -3.75 -3.22 -9.55
C LEU A 154 -3.47 -2.97 -11.04
N ASP A 155 -2.49 -2.12 -11.38
CA ASP A 155 -2.12 -1.83 -12.79
C ASP A 155 -1.76 -3.13 -13.54
N ASN A 156 -0.90 -3.96 -12.95
CA ASN A 156 -0.51 -5.24 -13.54
C ASN A 156 -1.72 -6.15 -13.79
N ARG A 157 -2.62 -6.30 -12.81
CA ARG A 157 -3.82 -7.13 -12.95
C ARG A 157 -4.72 -6.63 -14.06
N PHE A 158 -4.97 -5.33 -14.13
CA PHE A 158 -5.82 -4.78 -15.17
C PHE A 158 -5.18 -4.84 -16.56
N GLN A 159 -3.88 -4.60 -16.64
CA GLN A 159 -3.11 -4.64 -17.88
C GLN A 159 -3.04 -6.05 -18.48
N PHE A 160 -2.71 -7.06 -17.68
CA PHE A 160 -2.40 -8.39 -18.21
C PHE A 160 -3.57 -9.36 -18.17
N ASP A 161 -4.45 -9.23 -17.18
CA ASP A 161 -5.49 -10.23 -16.93
C ASP A 161 -6.88 -9.75 -17.33
N VAL A 162 -7.33 -8.64 -16.73
CA VAL A 162 -8.73 -8.24 -16.79
C VAL A 162 -9.14 -7.73 -18.17
N ILE A 163 -8.31 -6.91 -18.83
CA ILE A 163 -8.62 -6.41 -20.18
C ILE A 163 -8.75 -7.56 -21.18
N ASN A 164 -7.78 -8.48 -21.18
CA ASN A 164 -7.77 -9.58 -22.14
C ASN A 164 -9.00 -10.48 -21.96
N ALA A 165 -9.36 -10.78 -20.71
CA ALA A 165 -10.57 -11.54 -20.40
C ALA A 165 -11.84 -10.80 -20.85
N ALA A 166 -11.93 -9.49 -20.58
CA ALA A 166 -13.10 -8.68 -20.95
C ALA A 166 -13.27 -8.56 -22.47
N GLN A 167 -12.17 -8.42 -23.21
CA GLN A 167 -12.18 -8.40 -24.67
C GLN A 167 -12.56 -9.77 -25.28
N SER A 168 -12.07 -10.87 -24.71
CA SER A 168 -12.45 -12.22 -25.14
C SER A 168 -13.94 -12.48 -24.92
N LEU A 169 -14.45 -12.08 -23.76
CA LEU A 169 -15.88 -12.10 -23.44
C LEU A 169 -16.68 -11.26 -24.43
N GLU A 170 -16.28 -10.01 -24.69
CA GLU A 170 -16.94 -9.13 -25.68
C GLU A 170 -17.01 -9.81 -27.05
N TYR A 171 -15.88 -10.32 -27.54
CA TYR A 171 -15.82 -10.99 -28.84
C TYR A 171 -16.77 -12.19 -28.91
N THR A 172 -16.81 -13.00 -27.85
CA THR A 172 -17.70 -14.15 -27.76
C THR A 172 -19.17 -13.72 -27.77
N VAL A 173 -19.54 -12.75 -26.94
CA VAL A 173 -20.94 -12.28 -26.84
C VAL A 173 -21.43 -11.67 -28.15
N ARG A 174 -20.56 -10.94 -28.85
CA ARG A 174 -20.91 -10.32 -30.15
C ARG A 174 -21.15 -11.32 -31.28
N ARG A 175 -20.66 -12.55 -31.15
CA ARG A 175 -20.92 -13.63 -32.11
C ARG A 175 -22.27 -14.32 -31.91
N ILE A 176 -22.82 -14.24 -30.71
CA ILE A 176 -24.11 -14.86 -30.38
C ILE A 176 -25.24 -14.05 -31.03
N ASP A 177 -26.25 -14.74 -31.58
CA ASP A 177 -27.44 -14.08 -32.12
C ASP A 177 -28.12 -13.24 -31.02
N PRO A 178 -28.33 -11.93 -31.23
CA PRO A 178 -29.02 -11.06 -30.28
C PRO A 178 -30.41 -11.57 -29.84
N LYS A 179 -31.08 -12.39 -30.66
CA LYS A 179 -32.37 -13.00 -30.28
C LYS A 179 -32.25 -14.00 -29.13
N LEU A 180 -31.06 -14.59 -28.92
CA LEU A 180 -30.81 -15.58 -27.86
C LEU A 180 -30.43 -14.94 -26.53
N ILE A 181 -29.72 -13.81 -26.57
CA ILE A 181 -29.15 -13.16 -25.38
C ILE A 181 -29.72 -11.77 -25.09
N GLY A 182 -30.47 -11.19 -26.01
CA GLY A 182 -30.90 -9.79 -25.97
C GLY A 182 -29.88 -8.86 -26.65
N TYR A 183 -30.40 -7.85 -27.36
CA TYR A 183 -29.58 -6.82 -28.01
C TYR A 183 -28.77 -5.99 -27.00
N ASP A 184 -29.34 -5.73 -25.82
CA ASP A 184 -28.72 -5.01 -24.71
C ASP A 184 -27.49 -5.72 -24.15
N THR A 185 -27.47 -7.06 -24.18
CA THR A 185 -26.36 -7.87 -23.68
C THR A 185 -25.08 -7.66 -24.48
N GLN A 186 -25.18 -7.52 -25.81
CA GLN A 186 -24.02 -7.22 -26.64
C GLN A 186 -23.43 -5.83 -26.32
N TRP A 187 -24.27 -4.83 -26.12
CA TRP A 187 -23.84 -3.50 -25.68
C TRP A 187 -23.21 -3.55 -24.29
N THR A 188 -23.81 -4.30 -23.36
CA THR A 188 -23.29 -4.45 -22.00
C THR A 188 -21.90 -5.09 -21.99
N ALA A 189 -21.64 -6.08 -22.85
CA ALA A 189 -20.31 -6.67 -23.00
C ALA A 189 -19.29 -5.66 -23.55
N SER A 190 -19.69 -4.84 -24.53
CA SER A 190 -18.84 -3.77 -25.08
C SER A 190 -18.54 -2.70 -24.03
N ASP A 191 -19.52 -2.31 -23.22
CA ASP A 191 -19.33 -1.35 -22.13
C ASP A 191 -18.40 -1.91 -21.05
N LEU A 192 -18.57 -3.18 -20.66
CA LEU A 192 -17.67 -3.83 -19.72
C LEU A 192 -16.22 -3.79 -20.19
N SER A 193 -15.96 -4.19 -21.44
CA SER A 193 -14.64 -4.13 -22.09
C SER A 193 -14.05 -2.71 -22.10
N ARG A 194 -14.87 -1.70 -22.41
CA ARG A 194 -14.48 -0.29 -22.35
C ARG A 194 -14.12 0.16 -20.93
N ILE A 195 -14.96 -0.14 -19.94
CA ILE A 195 -14.74 0.21 -18.53
C ILE A 195 -13.44 -0.43 -18.01
N CYS A 196 -13.18 -1.70 -18.33
CA CYS A 196 -11.94 -2.36 -17.95
C CYS A 196 -10.70 -1.66 -18.51
N ARG A 197 -10.79 -1.12 -19.73
CA ARG A 197 -9.71 -0.31 -20.34
C ARG A 197 -9.53 1.03 -19.63
N ASP A 198 -10.63 1.72 -19.32
CA ASP A 198 -10.60 2.99 -18.58
C ASP A 198 -9.99 2.80 -17.19
N ILE A 199 -10.33 1.70 -16.50
CA ILE A 199 -9.73 1.32 -15.22
C ILE A 199 -8.23 1.08 -15.37
N GLN A 200 -7.78 0.37 -16.40
CA GLN A 200 -6.35 0.17 -16.62
C GLN A 200 -5.61 1.50 -16.83
N TRP A 201 -6.18 2.42 -17.59
CA TRP A 201 -5.60 3.75 -17.73
C TRP A 201 -5.51 4.47 -16.38
N LYS A 202 -6.55 4.39 -15.56
CA LYS A 202 -6.57 5.03 -14.23
C LYS A 202 -5.61 4.39 -13.24
N THR A 203 -5.50 3.07 -13.21
CA THR A 203 -4.56 2.35 -12.33
C THR A 203 -3.11 2.63 -12.72
N ARG A 204 -2.82 2.74 -14.01
CA ARG A 204 -1.51 3.20 -14.50
C ARG A 204 -1.19 4.63 -14.08
N ASP A 205 -2.12 5.58 -14.26
CA ASP A 205 -1.95 6.95 -13.78
C ASP A 205 -1.68 6.98 -12.26
N LEU A 206 -2.48 6.24 -11.50
CA LEU A 206 -2.37 6.11 -10.05
C LEU A 206 -1.00 5.56 -9.63
N ARG A 207 -0.49 4.54 -10.34
CA ARG A 207 0.85 3.97 -10.10
C ARG A 207 1.94 5.02 -10.30
N TRP A 208 1.88 5.81 -11.36
CA TRP A 208 2.87 6.89 -11.57
C TRP A 208 2.83 7.93 -10.45
N ASP A 209 1.62 8.30 -10.01
CA ASP A 209 1.44 9.23 -8.90
C ASP A 209 1.92 8.66 -7.56
N ALA A 210 1.71 7.37 -7.32
CA ALA A 210 2.21 6.67 -6.14
C ALA A 210 3.75 6.64 -6.11
N GLN A 211 4.40 6.39 -7.24
CA GLN A 211 5.87 6.46 -7.35
C GLN A 211 6.40 7.85 -7.06
N GLU A 212 5.73 8.89 -7.55
CA GLU A 212 6.06 10.27 -7.21
C GLU A 212 5.85 10.55 -5.73
N LEU A 213 4.80 9.99 -5.11
CA LEU A 213 4.54 10.13 -3.68
C LEU A 213 5.65 9.50 -2.84
N VAL A 214 6.14 8.32 -3.22
CA VAL A 214 7.32 7.67 -2.62
C VAL A 214 8.55 8.57 -2.75
N ARG A 215 8.79 9.14 -3.95
CA ARG A 215 9.93 10.02 -4.18
C ARG A 215 9.89 11.28 -3.31
N LYS A 216 8.71 11.90 -3.15
CA LYS A 216 8.52 13.12 -2.35
C LYS A 216 8.65 12.88 -0.85
N THR A 217 8.29 11.69 -0.38
CA THR A 217 8.30 11.34 1.06
C THR A 217 9.65 10.79 1.52
N ARG A 218 10.57 10.48 0.60
CA ARG A 218 11.88 9.92 0.92
C ARG A 218 12.65 10.85 1.89
N PRO A 219 13.04 10.34 3.08
CA PRO A 219 13.80 11.13 4.07
C PRO A 219 15.12 11.65 3.49
#